data_AF-A0A967AB50-F1
#
_entry.id   AF-A0A967AB50-F1
#
_cell.length_a   1.000
_cell.length_b   1.000
_cell.length_c   1.000
_cell.angle_alpha   90.00
_cell.angle_beta   90.00
_cell.angle_gamma   90.00
#
_symmetry.space_group_name_H-M   'P 1'
#
loop_
_entity.id
_entity.type
_entity.pdbx_description
1 polymer ?
#
loop_
_entity_poly.entity_id
_entity_poly.type
_entity_poly.pdbx_seq_one_letter_code
_entity_poly.pdbx_strand_id
1 'polypeptide(L)' 'MSKTNHFFGQPIFSQMVNLIDSSIVSNASANRNSDHYCKRFTTFQHLITMLYGVVSGCN' A
#
# COMPACT_ATOMS: atom_id res chain seq x y z
N MET A 1 9.06 26.91 -3.60
CA MET A 1 7.62 26.78 -3.90
C MET A 1 7.03 25.81 -2.89
N SER A 2 6.24 26.29 -1.94
CA SER A 2 5.57 25.43 -0.95
C SER A 2 4.50 24.62 -1.68
N LYS A 3 4.81 23.36 -2.02
CA LYS A 3 3.88 22.44 -2.66
C LYS A 3 3.01 21.86 -1.55
N THR A 4 1.88 22.51 -1.28
CA THR A 4 0.84 21.94 -0.44
C THR A 4 0.42 20.61 -1.04
N ASN A 5 0.64 19.49 -0.36
CA ASN A 5 0.37 18.14 -0.87
C ASN A 5 -1.14 17.78 -0.87
N HIS A 6 -1.99 18.78 -0.69
CA HIS A 6 -3.44 18.66 -0.61
C HIS A 6 -4.03 18.74 -2.01
N PHE A 7 -3.94 17.64 -2.77
CA PHE A 7 -4.55 17.54 -4.09
C PHE A 7 -6.05 17.23 -3.96
N PHE A 8 -6.89 18.24 -4.17
CA PHE A 8 -8.31 18.03 -4.42
C PHE A 8 -8.47 17.20 -5.70
N GLY A 9 -8.90 15.94 -5.58
CA GLY A 9 -9.05 14.99 -6.69
C GLY A 9 -8.28 13.67 -6.55
N GLN A 10 -7.51 13.46 -5.47
CA GLN A 10 -6.92 12.15 -5.21
C GLN A 10 -8.00 11.11 -4.86
N PRO A 11 -8.00 9.93 -5.50
CA PRO A 11 -8.95 8.88 -5.16
C PRO A 11 -8.77 8.45 -3.69
N ILE A 12 -9.88 8.26 -2.97
CA ILE A 12 -9.91 7.95 -1.53
C ILE A 12 -9.01 6.75 -1.20
N PHE A 13 -9.00 5.74 -2.07
CA PHE A 13 -8.14 4.57 -1.92
C PHE A 13 -6.64 4.92 -1.92
N SER A 14 -6.20 5.84 -2.79
CA SER A 14 -4.81 6.30 -2.80
C SER A 14 -4.44 7.07 -1.54
N GLN A 15 -5.39 7.81 -0.95
CA GLN A 15 -5.16 8.49 0.32
C GLN A 15 -4.99 7.47 1.45
N MET A 16 -5.81 6.42 1.48
CA MET A 16 -5.68 5.32 2.45
C MET A 16 -4.36 4.59 2.32
N VAL A 17 -3.93 4.26 1.10
CA VAL A 17 -2.62 3.63 0.87
C VAL A 17 -1.48 4.54 1.31
N ASN A 18 -1.60 5.86 1.13
CA ASN A 18 -0.60 6.83 1.60
C ASN A 18 -0.50 6.94 3.13
N LEU A 19 -1.52 6.50 3.88
CA LEU A 19 -1.46 6.43 5.35
C LEU A 19 -0.66 5.22 5.84
N ILE A 20 -0.42 4.24 4.98
CA ILE A 20 0.34 3.04 5.33
C ILE A 20 1.82 3.33 5.14
N ASP A 21 2.58 3.27 6.22
CA ASP A 21 4.03 3.43 6.18
C ASP A 21 4.68 2.22 5.48
N SER A 22 5.26 2.46 4.32
CA SER A 22 5.94 1.45 3.50
C SER A 22 7.20 0.89 4.18
N SER A 23 7.78 1.62 5.14
CA SER A 23 8.95 1.16 5.91
C SER A 23 8.59 -0.02 6.82
N ILE A 24 7.39 -0.03 7.40
CA ILE A 24 6.90 -1.11 8.25
C ILE A 24 6.72 -2.39 7.42
N VAL A 25 6.09 -2.26 6.25
CA VAL A 25 5.82 -3.40 5.36
C VAL A 25 7.11 -3.98 4.79
N SER A 26 8.06 -3.12 4.39
CA SER A 26 9.36 -3.56 3.88
C SER A 26 10.21 -4.24 4.95
N ASN A 27 10.24 -3.71 6.17
CA ASN A 27 10.95 -4.33 7.30
C ASN A 27 10.33 -5.68 7.67
N ALA A 28 9.00 -5.77 7.75
CA ALA A 28 8.31 -7.03 7.98
C ALA A 28 8.59 -8.07 6.87
N SER A 29 8.58 -7.62 5.60
CA SER A 29 8.89 -8.49 4.46
C SER A 29 10.33 -9.01 4.50
N ALA A 30 11.30 -8.15 4.82
CA ALA A 30 12.70 -8.52 4.95
C ALA A 30 12.92 -9.50 6.12
N ASN A 31 12.34 -9.23 7.29
CA ASN A 31 12.46 -10.11 8.46
C ASN A 31 11.90 -11.51 8.20
N ARG A 32 10.85 -11.62 7.38
CA ARG A 32 10.22 -12.90 7.05
C ARG A 32 10.71 -13.52 5.74
N ASN A 33 11.58 -12.82 4.99
CA ASN A 33 11.96 -13.16 3.62
C ASN A 33 10.76 -13.45 2.70
N SER A 34 9.63 -12.77 2.91
CA SER A 34 8.39 -13.07 2.18
C SER A 34 8.47 -12.74 0.69
N ASP A 35 9.32 -11.79 0.30
CA ASP A 35 9.53 -11.42 -1.10
C ASP A 35 10.64 -12.23 -1.82
N HIS A 36 11.32 -13.17 -1.15
CA HIS A 36 12.49 -13.86 -1.71
C HIS A 36 12.20 -14.59 -3.04
N TYR A 37 11.03 -15.23 -3.15
CA TYR A 37 10.61 -15.96 -4.35
C TYR A 37 9.64 -15.17 -5.23
N CYS A 38 9.23 -13.98 -4.81
CA CYS A 38 8.25 -13.16 -5.51
C CYS A 38 8.96 -12.20 -6.48
N LYS A 39 8.86 -12.47 -7.79
CA LYS A 39 9.54 -11.66 -8.82
C LYS A 39 8.89 -10.31 -9.13
N ARG A 40 7.56 -10.21 -9.06
CA ARG A 40 6.82 -9.02 -9.51
C ARG A 40 5.70 -8.60 -8.56
N PHE A 41 5.12 -9.54 -7.81
CA PHE A 41 4.02 -9.27 -6.89
C PHE A 41 4.54 -9.32 -5.46
N THR A 42 4.97 -8.17 -4.96
CA THR A 42 5.60 -8.06 -3.63
C THR A 42 4.57 -8.04 -2.52
N THR A 43 5.03 -8.22 -1.28
CA THR A 43 4.22 -8.22 -0.06
C THR A 43 3.38 -6.94 0.06
N PHE A 44 3.94 -5.80 -0.36
CA PHE A 44 3.22 -4.52 -0.42
C PHE A 44 2.08 -4.52 -1.45
N GLN A 45 2.30 -5.10 -2.64
CA GLN A 45 1.25 -5.20 -3.66
C GLN A 45 0.14 -6.16 -3.22
N HIS A 46 0.48 -7.30 -2.62
CA HIS A 46 -0.47 -8.20 -1.99
C HIS A 46 -1.36 -7.49 -0.97
N LEU A 47 -0.76 -6.65 -0.12
CA LEU A 47 -1.47 -5.86 0.89
C LEU A 47 -2.46 -4.88 0.25
N ILE A 48 -2.03 -4.12 -0.76
CA ILE A 48 -2.91 -3.18 -1.49
C ILE A 48 -4.07 -3.94 -2.15
N THR A 49 -3.82 -5.09 -2.78
CA THR A 49 -4.86 -5.89 -3.42
C THR A 49 -5.89 -6.41 -2.42
N MET A 50 -5.46 -6.91 -1.25
CA MET A 50 -6.39 -7.32 -0.19
C MET A 50 -7.20 -6.14 0.35
N LEU A 51 -6.55 -5.00 0.58
CA LEU A 51 -7.21 -3.78 1.04
C LEU A 51 -8.28 -3.34 0.04
N TYR A 52 -7.95 -3.37 -1.26
CA TYR A 52 -8.92 -3.09 -2.32
C TYR A 52 -10.10 -4.05 -2.28
N GLY A 53 -9.85 -5.35 -2.10
CA GLY A 53 -10.91 -6.36 -1.96
C GLY A 53 -11.86 -6.10 -0.79
N VAL A 54 -11.31 -5.76 0.39
CA VAL A 54 -12.12 -5.44 1.58
C VAL A 54 -12.92 -4.16 1.38
N VAL A 55 -12.30 -3.10 0.86
CA VAL A 55 -12.96 -1.81 0.64
C VAL A 55 -14.04 -1.89 -0.46
N SER A 56 -13.83 -2.69 -1.50
CA SER A 56 -14.78 -2.84 -2.61
C SER A 56 -15.90 -3.84 -2.35
N GLY A 57 -15.67 -4.85 -1.50
CA GLY A 57 -16.65 -5.87 -1.13
C GLY A 57 -17.47 -5.57 0.13
N CYS A 58 -17.21 -4.46 0.81
CA CYS A 58 -18.04 -3.98 1.92
C CYS A 58 -19.36 -3.42 1.34
N ASN A 59 -20.37 -4.28 1.22
CA ASN A 59 -21.77 -3.89 1.01
C ASN A 59 -22.43 -3.63 2.37
#